data_AF-A0A2E0UM38-F1
#
_entry.id   AF-A0A2E0UM38-F1
#
_cell.length_a   1.000
_cell.length_b   1.000
_cell.length_c   1.000
_cell.angle_alpha   90.00
_cell.angle_beta   90.00
_cell.angle_gamma   90.00
#
_symmetry.space_group_name_H-M   'P 1'
#
loop_
_entity.id
_entity.type
_entity.pdbx_description
1 polymer ?
#
loop_
_entity_poly.entity_id
_entity_poly.type
_entity_poly.pdbx_seq_one_letter_code
_entity_poly.pdbx_strand_id
1 'polypeptide(L)'
;MKYRTISISIMIIVAIAVSLPVSMRAQSTYPIVDTNQDLCYDNQRSISCPTEGEQFYGQDSQHEGLAPAYRDNGDGTVSDLSTGLMWQKNLLDVKPDYATAQAMADTFSLAGYDDWRLPTIKELYSLMDFTGVTGMSAQSSVPYIDTEYFDFRFGGTVIPSERFIDAQYASDTPYKGFVFENQPALFGLNLADGRIKGYPQTKAFEVRFVRGNPQYGINDFVDNGDGTITDNATTLMWDKDGSSEGMNWEDALAWVQTRNAEQYKGYTDWRLPNAKELQSLLDYDRSPSETNSAAISPLFQVPTITDEGGETNYPFYWTSTTHEDGPTDEKAVYICFGEALGFMEAPPGSGNYRLMDVHGAGAQRSDPKDGNPADYPNGFGPQGDVIRIFNFVRPVRDAEATTGIDVGQSANPEGFRVQAIYPNPASSMAIVPIELETNRVVTITLYSITGEQMAEVTDAGLTQGSHLLRFDTSGYEAGTYFCAVRSSGAMHVQQFRVLPQ
;
A
#
# COMPACT_ATOMS: atom_id res chain seq x y z
N MET A 1 -8.61 -44.73 -4.65
CA MET A 1 -8.65 -44.02 -3.36
C MET A 1 -8.85 -45.03 -2.24
N LYS A 2 -7.90 -45.12 -1.30
CA LYS A 2 -8.13 -45.83 -0.04
C LYS A 2 -8.66 -44.81 0.97
N TYR A 3 -9.84 -45.06 1.52
CA TYR A 3 -10.40 -44.21 2.58
C TYR A 3 -9.91 -44.73 3.92
N ARG A 4 -9.13 -43.93 4.65
CA ARG A 4 -8.77 -44.20 6.04
C ARG A 4 -9.35 -43.11 6.91
N THR A 5 -10.22 -43.49 7.84
CA THR A 5 -10.69 -42.61 8.90
C THR A 5 -9.66 -42.68 10.03
N ILE A 6 -9.07 -41.54 10.36
CA ILE A 6 -8.25 -41.38 11.56
C ILE A 6 -9.13 -40.67 12.59
N SER A 7 -9.48 -41.34 13.69
CA SER A 7 -10.25 -40.73 14.78
C SER A 7 -9.29 -40.21 15.84
N ILE A 8 -9.35 -38.91 16.13
CA ILE A 8 -8.57 -38.25 17.18
C ILE A 8 -9.42 -38.24 18.45
N SER A 9 -8.98 -38.91 19.51
CA SER A 9 -9.59 -38.80 20.83
C SER A 9 -8.63 -38.10 21.78
N ILE A 10 -9.15 -37.17 22.57
CA ILE A 10 -8.43 -36.36 23.55
C ILE A 10 -7.60 -37.29 24.46
N MET A 11 -6.28 -37.18 24.37
CA MET A 11 -5.36 -37.87 25.27
C MET A 11 -4.65 -36.81 26.11
N ILE A 12 -4.87 -36.84 27.41
CA ILE A 12 -4.23 -35.95 28.39
C ILE A 12 -2.73 -36.25 28.39
N ILE A 13 -1.91 -35.29 27.95
CA ILE A 13 -0.44 -35.39 28.00
C ILE A 13 0.08 -34.53 29.15
N VAL A 14 0.87 -35.17 30.01
CA VAL A 14 1.65 -34.55 31.09
C VAL A 14 2.72 -33.65 30.47
N ALA A 15 2.68 -32.35 30.78
CA ALA A 15 3.59 -31.35 30.24
C ALA A 15 5.04 -31.59 30.69
N ILE A 16 5.93 -31.91 29.75
CA ILE A 16 7.37 -31.72 29.89
C ILE A 16 7.70 -30.38 29.24
N ALA A 17 8.14 -29.42 30.03
CA ALA A 17 8.52 -28.10 29.55
C ALA A 17 9.77 -28.20 28.66
N VAL A 18 9.57 -28.19 27.36
CA VAL A 18 10.61 -27.91 26.36
C VAL A 18 10.40 -26.47 25.92
N SER A 19 11.35 -25.60 26.25
CA SER A 19 11.39 -24.23 25.74
C SER A 19 11.64 -24.26 24.24
N LEU A 20 10.57 -24.21 23.45
CA LEU A 20 10.67 -23.97 22.01
C LEU A 20 10.82 -22.46 21.78
N PRO A 21 11.70 -22.02 20.88
CA PRO A 21 11.75 -20.62 20.48
C PRO A 21 10.40 -20.27 19.84
N VAL A 22 9.73 -19.26 20.40
CA VAL A 22 8.58 -18.62 19.76
C VAL A 22 9.12 -17.96 18.49
N SER A 23 8.80 -18.53 17.32
CA SER A 23 9.07 -17.84 16.06
C SER A 23 8.06 -16.70 15.96
N MET A 24 8.55 -15.47 16.16
CA MET A 24 7.78 -14.26 15.84
C MET A 24 7.30 -14.37 14.40
N ARG A 25 6.02 -14.04 14.15
CA ARG A 25 5.61 -13.63 12.80
C ARG A 25 6.59 -12.56 12.34
N ALA A 26 7.09 -12.62 11.11
CA ALA A 26 7.71 -11.45 10.52
C ALA A 26 6.62 -10.38 10.46
N GLN A 27 6.69 -9.41 11.37
CA GLN A 27 5.83 -8.25 11.34
C GLN A 27 6.25 -7.44 10.11
N SER A 28 5.28 -7.09 9.26
CA SER A 28 5.51 -6.16 8.15
C SER A 28 6.28 -4.94 8.66
N THR A 29 7.42 -4.66 8.04
CA THR A 29 8.29 -3.53 8.43
C THR A 29 7.78 -2.21 7.86
N TYR A 30 6.97 -2.29 6.79
CA TYR A 30 6.31 -1.18 6.14
C TYR A 30 4.81 -1.45 5.98
N PRO A 31 4.04 -1.47 7.09
CA PRO A 31 2.60 -1.68 7.02
C PRO A 31 1.94 -0.43 6.43
N ILE A 32 1.28 -0.58 5.29
CA ILE A 32 0.61 0.54 4.61
C ILE A 32 -0.74 0.75 5.27
N VAL A 33 -0.92 1.89 5.92
CA VAL A 33 -2.22 2.31 6.42
C VAL A 33 -3.15 2.70 5.28
N ASP A 34 -4.43 2.48 5.49
CA ASP A 34 -5.49 2.76 4.53
C ASP A 34 -5.68 4.26 4.31
N THR A 35 -6.40 4.63 3.26
CA THR A 35 -6.73 6.02 2.91
C THR A 35 -7.88 6.58 3.74
N ASN A 36 -8.63 5.72 4.46
CA ASN A 36 -9.89 6.00 5.15
C ASN A 36 -11.07 6.37 4.23
N GLN A 37 -10.93 6.27 2.90
CA GLN A 37 -12.04 6.56 2.00
C GLN A 37 -13.14 5.50 2.16
N ASP A 38 -14.34 5.91 2.55
CA ASP A 38 -15.49 5.03 2.85
C ASP A 38 -16.67 5.19 1.87
N LEU A 39 -16.58 6.18 0.97
CA LEU A 39 -17.54 6.41 -0.10
C LEU A 39 -17.08 5.82 -1.42
N CYS A 40 -18.04 5.50 -2.28
CA CYS A 40 -17.79 5.17 -3.69
C CYS A 40 -18.22 6.33 -4.58
N TYR A 41 -17.67 6.38 -5.77
CA TYR A 41 -17.83 7.50 -6.69
C TYR A 41 -18.06 7.04 -8.13
N ASP A 42 -18.84 7.82 -8.88
CA ASP A 42 -18.82 7.82 -10.34
C ASP A 42 -17.82 8.89 -10.85
N ASN A 43 -17.90 9.24 -12.13
CA ASN A 43 -17.05 10.25 -12.76
C ASN A 43 -17.31 11.70 -12.28
N GLN A 44 -18.37 11.97 -11.49
CA GLN A 44 -18.80 13.33 -11.14
C GLN A 44 -19.15 13.50 -9.66
N ARG A 45 -19.56 12.44 -8.96
CA ARG A 45 -20.12 12.52 -7.60
C ARG A 45 -19.98 11.20 -6.83
N SER A 46 -20.17 11.27 -5.52
CA SER A 46 -20.41 10.11 -4.67
C SER A 46 -21.69 9.34 -5.06
N ILE A 47 -21.63 8.02 -4.92
CA ILE A 47 -22.68 7.04 -5.21
C ILE A 47 -22.73 5.97 -4.10
N SER A 48 -23.81 5.20 -4.08
CA SER A 48 -23.80 3.94 -3.32
C SER A 48 -22.76 3.00 -3.92
N CYS A 49 -22.01 2.29 -3.07
CA CYS A 49 -20.99 1.38 -3.55
C CYS A 49 -21.57 0.30 -4.48
N PRO A 50 -21.06 0.19 -5.72
CA PRO A 50 -21.53 -0.80 -6.68
C PRO A 50 -21.17 -2.22 -6.22
N THR A 51 -21.92 -3.21 -6.68
CA THR A 51 -21.65 -4.63 -6.44
C THR A 51 -20.79 -5.23 -7.55
N GLU A 52 -20.23 -6.41 -7.32
CA GLU A 52 -19.38 -7.10 -8.30
C GLU A 52 -20.11 -7.25 -9.65
N GLY A 53 -19.47 -6.79 -10.72
CA GLY A 53 -20.01 -6.79 -12.09
C GLY A 53 -20.75 -5.51 -12.51
N GLU A 54 -20.98 -4.57 -11.59
CA GLU A 54 -21.51 -3.24 -11.92
C GLU A 54 -20.39 -2.26 -12.31
N GLN A 55 -20.76 -1.17 -13.01
CA GLN A 55 -19.83 -0.09 -13.35
C GLN A 55 -19.24 0.52 -12.07
N PHE A 56 -17.98 0.94 -12.15
CA PHE A 56 -17.21 1.51 -11.04
C PHE A 56 -16.98 0.55 -9.85
N TYR A 57 -17.16 -0.76 -10.00
CA TYR A 57 -16.78 -1.72 -8.95
C TYR A 57 -15.26 -1.89 -8.80
N GLY A 58 -14.81 -1.99 -7.55
CA GLY A 58 -13.40 -2.23 -7.19
C GLY A 58 -12.66 -1.00 -6.68
N GLN A 59 -13.38 0.01 -6.19
CA GLN A 59 -12.82 1.24 -5.61
C GLN A 59 -12.18 1.01 -4.24
N ASP A 60 -11.44 2.01 -3.76
CA ASP A 60 -10.71 2.00 -2.48
C ASP A 60 -11.60 1.55 -1.31
N SER A 61 -12.76 2.20 -1.14
CA SER A 61 -13.75 1.92 -0.10
C SER A 61 -14.38 0.52 -0.14
N GLN A 62 -14.09 -0.27 -1.16
CA GLN A 62 -14.62 -1.62 -1.34
C GLN A 62 -13.61 -2.71 -0.97
N HIS A 63 -12.41 -2.34 -0.57
CA HIS A 63 -11.36 -3.24 -0.10
C HIS A 63 -11.05 -2.94 1.37
N GLU A 64 -10.82 -3.98 2.16
CA GLU A 64 -10.42 -3.78 3.57
C GLU A 64 -8.93 -3.43 3.64
N GLY A 65 -8.61 -2.22 4.12
CA GLY A 65 -7.25 -1.80 4.42
C GLY A 65 -6.92 -1.82 5.91
N LEU A 66 -5.63 -1.62 6.23
CA LEU A 66 -5.19 -1.41 7.61
C LEU A 66 -5.55 0.01 8.07
N ALA A 67 -6.62 0.17 8.83
CA ALA A 67 -6.98 1.49 9.36
C ALA A 67 -5.81 2.14 10.15
N PRO A 68 -5.59 3.46 10.01
CA PRO A 68 -4.72 4.21 10.91
C PRO A 68 -5.20 4.07 12.36
N ALA A 69 -4.27 3.93 13.29
CA ALA A 69 -4.57 3.80 14.71
C ALA A 69 -3.64 4.69 15.51
N TYR A 70 -4.16 5.81 16.02
CA TYR A 70 -3.38 6.79 16.76
C TYR A 70 -3.65 6.75 18.26
N ARG A 71 -2.64 7.12 19.05
CA ARG A 71 -2.75 7.38 20.48
C ARG A 71 -2.05 8.67 20.83
N ASP A 72 -2.79 9.66 21.32
CA ASP A 72 -2.22 10.82 21.99
C ASP A 72 -1.60 10.39 23.33
N ASN A 73 -0.30 10.64 23.51
CA ASN A 73 0.42 10.27 24.73
C ASN A 73 0.31 11.34 25.83
N GLY A 74 -0.30 12.49 25.55
CA GLY A 74 -0.51 13.59 26.52
C GLY A 74 0.75 14.40 26.86
N ASP A 75 1.83 14.22 26.11
CA ASP A 75 3.14 14.85 26.30
C ASP A 75 3.64 15.63 25.08
N GLY A 76 2.73 15.93 24.15
CA GLY A 76 3.04 16.56 22.86
C GLY A 76 3.40 15.57 21.75
N THR A 77 3.29 14.25 22.00
CA THR A 77 3.52 13.21 20.98
C THR A 77 2.27 12.38 20.69
N VAL A 78 2.21 11.84 19.47
CA VAL A 78 1.20 10.87 19.03
C VAL A 78 1.90 9.60 18.59
N SER A 79 1.52 8.45 19.14
CA SER A 79 1.95 7.14 18.65
C SER A 79 1.03 6.67 17.52
N ASP A 80 1.61 6.31 16.38
CA ASP A 80 0.95 5.57 15.33
C ASP A 80 1.16 4.07 15.57
N LEU A 81 0.11 3.42 16.05
CA LEU A 81 0.10 2.01 16.45
C LEU A 81 0.11 1.07 15.25
N SER A 82 -0.27 1.55 14.06
CA SER A 82 -0.27 0.78 12.82
C SER A 82 1.13 0.75 12.21
N THR A 83 1.82 1.89 12.16
CA THR A 83 3.14 2.00 11.52
C THR A 83 4.33 1.81 12.45
N GLY A 84 4.11 1.91 13.78
CA GLY A 84 5.20 1.92 14.76
C GLY A 84 5.99 3.23 14.79
N LEU A 85 5.51 4.26 14.07
CA LEU A 85 6.04 5.62 14.12
C LEU A 85 5.49 6.37 15.35
N MET A 86 6.23 7.37 15.79
CA MET A 86 5.77 8.33 16.79
C MET A 86 6.05 9.74 16.28
N TRP A 87 5.05 10.60 16.37
CA TRP A 87 5.00 11.90 15.75
C TRP A 87 4.95 13.01 16.78
N GLN A 88 5.58 14.14 16.47
CA GLN A 88 5.30 15.40 17.12
C GLN A 88 3.82 15.76 16.87
N LYS A 89 3.07 16.13 17.91
CA LYS A 89 1.67 16.55 17.81
C LYS A 89 1.52 18.00 17.38
N ASN A 90 2.29 18.89 18.00
CA ASN A 90 2.14 20.34 17.82
C ASN A 90 2.89 20.87 16.61
N LEU A 91 2.38 21.95 16.02
CA LEU A 91 3.08 22.69 14.98
C LEU A 91 4.14 23.62 15.56
N LEU A 92 5.15 23.95 14.77
CA LEU A 92 6.08 25.02 15.08
C LEU A 92 5.42 26.41 14.91
N ASP A 93 5.86 27.40 15.67
CA ASP A 93 5.38 28.79 15.54
C ASP A 93 5.87 29.49 14.26
N VAL A 94 6.82 28.87 13.54
CA VAL A 94 7.44 29.38 12.32
C VAL A 94 7.38 28.34 11.21
N LYS A 95 7.44 28.80 9.94
CA LYS A 95 7.65 27.95 8.77
C LYS A 95 9.09 28.13 8.25
N PRO A 96 10.02 27.22 8.58
CA PRO A 96 11.41 27.29 8.10
C PRO A 96 11.55 26.90 6.61
N ASP A 97 12.69 27.23 6.00
CA ASP A 97 13.12 26.58 4.76
C ASP A 97 13.68 25.18 5.05
N TYR A 98 13.99 24.40 4.00
CA TYR A 98 14.41 23.01 4.16
C TYR A 98 15.71 22.87 4.98
N ALA A 99 16.73 23.68 4.70
CA ALA A 99 18.00 23.61 5.41
C ALA A 99 17.85 23.96 6.89
N THR A 100 17.00 24.93 7.21
CA THR A 100 16.67 25.29 8.59
C THR A 100 15.87 24.17 9.27
N ALA A 101 14.92 23.54 8.58
CA ALA A 101 14.15 22.41 9.10
C ALA A 101 15.05 21.21 9.46
N GLN A 102 16.06 20.91 8.64
CA GLN A 102 17.06 19.89 8.91
C GLN A 102 17.88 20.22 10.17
N ALA A 103 18.40 21.45 10.27
CA ALA A 103 19.15 21.88 11.44
C ALA A 103 18.29 21.91 12.73
N MET A 104 16.99 22.18 12.61
CA MET A 104 16.05 22.07 13.72
C MET A 104 15.90 20.62 14.18
N ALA A 105 15.78 19.66 13.26
CA ALA A 105 15.67 18.23 13.59
C ALA A 105 16.87 17.75 14.44
N ASP A 106 18.09 18.12 14.06
CA ASP A 106 19.34 17.71 14.72
C ASP A 106 19.43 18.10 16.21
N THR A 107 18.65 19.10 16.62
CA THR A 107 18.65 19.62 18.00
C THR A 107 17.28 19.48 18.68
N PHE A 108 16.32 18.86 17.99
CA PHE A 108 14.95 18.75 18.50
C PHE A 108 14.88 17.69 19.61
N SER A 109 14.22 18.05 20.71
CA SER A 109 13.95 17.11 21.80
C SER A 109 12.53 17.33 22.31
N LEU A 110 11.80 16.25 22.49
CA LEU A 110 10.41 16.27 22.93
C LEU A 110 10.09 14.98 23.68
N ALA A 111 9.29 15.09 24.74
CA ALA A 111 8.88 13.98 25.60
C ALA A 111 10.03 13.09 26.14
N GLY A 112 11.22 13.68 26.32
CA GLY A 112 12.41 12.97 26.81
C GLY A 112 13.18 12.18 25.74
N TYR A 113 12.82 12.33 24.45
CA TYR A 113 13.53 11.73 23.32
C TYR A 113 14.34 12.77 22.55
N ASP A 114 15.47 12.34 21.99
CA ASP A 114 16.45 13.12 21.22
C ASP A 114 16.79 12.50 19.85
N ASP A 115 16.08 11.44 19.45
CA ASP A 115 16.23 10.71 18.18
C ASP A 115 15.17 11.13 17.13
N TRP A 116 14.70 12.37 17.21
CA TRP A 116 13.74 12.93 16.26
C TRP A 116 14.40 13.28 14.93
N ARG A 117 13.67 13.11 13.83
CA ARG A 117 14.10 13.46 12.47
C ARG A 117 12.97 14.11 11.67
N LEU A 118 13.33 14.75 10.56
CA LEU A 118 12.36 15.01 9.51
C LEU A 118 11.86 13.68 8.92
N PRO A 119 10.56 13.57 8.59
CA PRO A 119 10.00 12.35 8.02
C PRO A 119 10.45 12.18 6.58
N THR A 120 10.61 10.94 6.11
CA THR A 120 10.60 10.68 4.67
C THR A 120 9.21 10.99 4.10
N ILE A 121 9.09 11.20 2.79
CA ILE A 121 7.76 11.43 2.19
C ILE A 121 6.83 10.22 2.35
N LYS A 122 7.36 8.98 2.36
CA LYS A 122 6.59 7.76 2.63
C LYS A 122 6.04 7.76 4.06
N GLU A 123 6.84 8.15 5.05
CA GLU A 123 6.37 8.32 6.44
C GLU A 123 5.32 9.43 6.54
N LEU A 124 5.60 10.60 5.96
CA LEU A 124 4.69 11.75 6.04
C LEU A 124 3.34 11.45 5.37
N TYR A 125 3.35 10.71 4.26
CA TYR A 125 2.14 10.31 3.54
C TYR A 125 1.31 9.27 4.30
N SER A 126 1.88 8.56 5.28
CA SER A 126 1.09 7.66 6.15
C SER A 126 0.01 8.42 6.92
N LEU A 127 0.28 9.69 7.26
CA LEU A 127 -0.66 10.57 7.97
C LEU A 127 -1.79 11.10 7.10
N MET A 128 -1.70 10.98 5.78
CA MET A 128 -2.69 11.55 4.88
C MET A 128 -4.04 10.84 5.02
N ASP A 129 -5.11 11.59 5.24
CA ASP A 129 -6.48 11.09 5.33
C ASP A 129 -7.27 11.58 4.11
N PHE A 130 -7.74 10.65 3.28
CA PHE A 130 -8.47 10.95 2.04
C PHE A 130 -9.96 11.25 2.25
N THR A 131 -10.42 11.32 3.50
CA THR A 131 -11.71 11.94 3.86
C THR A 131 -11.62 13.48 3.88
N GLY A 132 -10.41 14.04 3.76
CA GLY A 132 -10.19 15.47 3.57
C GLY A 132 -10.83 16.01 2.29
N VAL A 133 -11.15 17.30 2.29
CA VAL A 133 -11.81 18.00 1.17
C VAL A 133 -11.18 19.37 0.98
N THR A 134 -10.69 19.65 -0.22
CA THR A 134 -10.23 21.00 -0.60
C THR A 134 -11.42 21.85 -1.02
N GLY A 135 -11.91 22.69 -0.13
CA GLY A 135 -13.00 23.62 -0.42
C GLY A 135 -12.56 24.86 -1.20
N MET A 136 -13.47 25.83 -1.31
CA MET A 136 -13.18 27.13 -1.93
C MET A 136 -12.51 28.13 -0.96
N SER A 137 -12.48 27.80 0.34
CA SER A 137 -11.79 28.54 1.40
C SER A 137 -11.43 27.63 2.57
N ALA A 138 -10.64 28.14 3.53
CA ALA A 138 -10.35 27.42 4.78
C ALA A 138 -11.61 26.95 5.53
N GLN A 139 -12.69 27.73 5.49
CA GLN A 139 -13.94 27.43 6.21
C GLN A 139 -14.76 26.32 5.55
N SER A 140 -14.61 26.11 4.25
CA SER A 140 -15.28 25.04 3.50
C SER A 140 -14.38 23.84 3.22
N SER A 141 -13.18 23.82 3.82
CA SER A 141 -12.21 22.74 3.65
C SER A 141 -12.14 21.85 4.90
N VAL A 142 -11.87 20.57 4.69
CA VAL A 142 -11.48 19.61 5.71
C VAL A 142 -10.04 19.21 5.41
N PRO A 143 -9.08 19.39 6.33
CA PRO A 143 -7.70 19.03 6.06
C PRO A 143 -7.55 17.52 5.89
N TYR A 144 -6.57 17.11 5.10
CA TYR A 144 -6.26 15.71 4.80
C TYR A 144 -5.44 15.04 5.90
N ILE A 145 -5.78 15.30 7.17
CA ILE A 145 -5.14 14.72 8.35
C ILE A 145 -6.17 14.62 9.48
N ASP A 146 -6.03 13.58 10.31
CA ASP A 146 -6.84 13.41 11.50
C ASP A 146 -6.55 14.49 12.56
N THR A 147 -7.40 15.51 12.60
CA THR A 147 -7.28 16.64 13.54
C THR A 147 -7.70 16.33 14.97
N GLU A 148 -8.21 15.13 15.28
CA GLU A 148 -8.37 14.69 16.66
C GLU A 148 -7.01 14.47 17.32
N TYR A 149 -6.04 13.96 16.55
CA TYR A 149 -4.70 13.64 17.04
C TYR A 149 -3.67 14.72 16.72
N PHE A 150 -3.74 15.35 15.54
CA PHE A 150 -2.69 16.22 15.04
C PHE A 150 -3.13 17.68 14.92
N ASP A 151 -2.30 18.59 15.43
CA ASP A 151 -2.53 20.03 15.22
C ASP A 151 -2.36 20.36 13.72
N PHE A 152 -3.32 21.11 13.16
CA PHE A 152 -3.29 21.55 11.78
C PHE A 152 -3.66 23.04 11.68
N ARG A 153 -3.10 23.73 10.68
CA ARG A 153 -3.51 25.09 10.30
C ARG A 153 -3.46 25.26 8.79
N PHE A 154 -4.42 26.04 8.27
CA PHE A 154 -4.37 26.52 6.89
C PHE A 154 -3.33 27.63 6.73
N GLY A 155 -2.86 27.81 5.49
CA GLY A 155 -1.93 28.88 5.12
C GLY A 155 -2.50 30.27 5.37
N GLY A 156 -1.63 31.27 5.48
CA GLY A 156 -2.00 32.63 5.89
C GLY A 156 -1.96 32.86 7.40
N THR A 157 -1.87 31.80 8.20
CA THR A 157 -1.80 31.88 9.67
C THR A 157 -0.45 32.40 10.18
N VAL A 158 0.65 31.89 9.63
CA VAL A 158 2.03 32.32 9.99
C VAL A 158 2.56 33.36 9.03
N ILE A 159 2.35 33.16 7.72
CA ILE A 159 2.79 34.06 6.67
C ILE A 159 1.55 34.67 6.02
N PRO A 160 1.17 35.93 6.34
CA PRO A 160 -0.12 36.50 5.91
C PRO A 160 -0.35 36.59 4.40
N SER A 161 0.70 36.52 3.58
CA SER A 161 0.60 36.54 2.11
C SER A 161 0.29 35.18 1.48
N GLU A 162 0.31 34.11 2.27
CA GLU A 162 0.00 32.76 1.80
C GLU A 162 -1.49 32.57 1.53
N ARG A 163 -1.80 31.70 0.57
CA ARG A 163 -3.18 31.23 0.34
C ARG A 163 -3.54 30.23 1.43
N PHE A 164 -4.83 29.99 1.64
CA PHE A 164 -5.27 29.02 2.64
C PHE A 164 -4.76 27.58 2.38
N ILE A 165 -4.57 27.22 1.11
CA ILE A 165 -4.00 25.92 0.71
C ILE A 165 -2.49 25.82 0.90
N ASP A 166 -1.79 26.87 1.35
CA ASP A 166 -0.34 26.85 1.49
C ASP A 166 0.12 26.22 2.82
N ALA A 167 -0.25 24.94 3.03
CA ALA A 167 0.10 24.12 4.20
C ALA A 167 1.03 22.96 3.81
N GLN A 168 2.13 23.29 3.11
CA GLN A 168 3.11 22.30 2.66
C GLN A 168 4.01 21.85 3.82
N TYR A 169 4.04 20.55 4.10
CA TYR A 169 4.93 19.94 5.08
C TYR A 169 6.21 19.43 4.41
N ALA A 170 7.36 19.75 5.00
CA ALA A 170 8.65 19.27 4.52
C ALA A 170 8.85 17.79 4.85
N SER A 171 9.45 17.06 3.92
CA SER A 171 10.04 15.74 4.15
C SER A 171 11.55 15.79 3.94
N ASP A 172 12.26 14.78 4.44
CA ASP A 172 13.66 14.51 4.12
C ASP A 172 13.78 13.61 2.88
N THR A 173 13.00 13.91 1.84
CA THR A 173 13.06 13.21 0.55
C THR A 173 13.30 14.22 -0.57
N PRO A 174 14.58 14.50 -0.89
CA PRO A 174 14.94 15.35 -2.02
C PRO A 174 14.47 14.76 -3.35
N TYR A 175 14.01 15.60 -4.28
CA TYR A 175 13.81 15.17 -5.65
C TYR A 175 15.16 15.05 -6.36
N LYS A 176 15.44 13.90 -6.98
CA LYS A 176 16.60 13.70 -7.85
C LYS A 176 16.33 14.30 -9.23
N GLY A 177 16.27 15.61 -9.30
CA GLY A 177 15.94 16.35 -10.50
C GLY A 177 15.74 17.82 -10.17
N PHE A 178 15.14 18.56 -11.09
CA PHE A 178 14.83 19.97 -10.89
C PHE A 178 13.37 20.22 -11.21
N VAL A 179 12.74 21.11 -10.44
CA VAL A 179 11.45 21.69 -10.79
C VAL A 179 11.66 23.11 -11.31
N PHE A 180 10.74 23.62 -12.11
CA PHE A 180 10.82 24.96 -12.69
C PHE A 180 12.17 25.20 -13.38
N GLU A 181 12.53 24.28 -14.27
CA GLU A 181 13.76 24.23 -15.07
C GLU A 181 15.04 23.90 -14.28
N ASN A 182 15.32 24.58 -13.17
CA ASN A 182 16.63 24.48 -12.50
C ASN A 182 16.61 24.60 -10.97
N GLN A 183 15.45 24.47 -10.33
CA GLN A 183 15.35 24.62 -8.88
C GLN A 183 15.44 23.26 -8.19
N PRO A 184 16.42 23.04 -7.29
CA PRO A 184 16.46 21.84 -6.49
C PRO A 184 15.23 21.79 -5.58
N ALA A 185 14.66 20.59 -5.43
CA ALA A 185 13.42 20.40 -4.72
C ALA A 185 13.48 19.28 -3.68
N LEU A 186 12.48 19.27 -2.81
CA LEU A 186 12.10 18.13 -1.97
C LEU A 186 10.64 17.79 -2.24
N PHE A 187 10.26 16.53 -2.05
CA PHE A 187 8.85 16.15 -2.04
C PHE A 187 8.21 16.59 -0.73
N GLY A 188 7.26 17.50 -0.80
CA GLY A 188 6.46 17.91 0.35
C GLY A 188 5.04 17.36 0.26
N LEU A 189 4.40 17.16 1.41
CA LEU A 189 2.99 16.80 1.50
C LEU A 189 2.18 18.03 1.89
N ASN A 190 1.20 18.40 1.08
CA ASN A 190 0.30 19.49 1.41
C ASN A 190 -1.02 18.95 1.97
N LEU A 191 -1.20 19.09 3.28
CA LEU A 191 -2.35 18.57 4.00
C LEU A 191 -3.59 19.48 3.89
N ALA A 192 -3.49 20.64 3.25
CA ALA A 192 -4.65 21.47 2.92
C ALA A 192 -5.26 21.14 1.56
N ASP A 193 -4.48 20.60 0.62
CA ASP A 193 -4.92 20.32 -0.75
C ASP A 193 -4.67 18.87 -1.23
N GLY A 194 -4.25 17.99 -0.33
CA GLY A 194 -4.16 16.54 -0.52
C GLY A 194 -3.16 16.06 -1.56
N ARG A 195 -1.94 16.64 -1.59
CA ARG A 195 -0.96 16.37 -2.66
C ARG A 195 0.47 16.20 -2.20
N ILE A 196 1.19 15.30 -2.87
CA ILE A 196 2.66 15.29 -2.87
C ILE A 196 3.17 16.07 -4.09
N LYS A 197 4.06 17.04 -3.87
CA LYS A 197 4.70 17.81 -4.95
C LYS A 197 6.18 18.04 -4.65
N GLY A 198 6.98 18.15 -5.69
CA GLY A 198 8.33 18.73 -5.64
C GLY A 198 8.23 20.23 -5.41
N TYR A 199 8.72 20.69 -4.25
CA TYR A 199 8.80 22.11 -3.92
C TYR A 199 10.24 22.58 -3.90
N PRO A 200 10.55 23.77 -4.44
CA PRO A 200 11.86 24.37 -4.29
C PRO A 200 12.29 24.40 -2.82
N GLN A 201 13.52 24.01 -2.53
CA GLN A 201 14.03 23.89 -1.15
C GLN A 201 14.04 25.24 -0.38
N THR A 202 13.92 26.35 -1.10
CA THR A 202 13.84 27.73 -0.58
C THR A 202 12.44 28.16 -0.15
N LYS A 203 11.41 27.33 -0.38
CA LYS A 203 10.06 27.57 0.15
C LYS A 203 10.04 27.49 1.67
N ALA A 204 9.02 28.10 2.27
CA ALA A 204 8.72 27.96 3.69
C ALA A 204 7.76 26.78 3.90
N PHE A 205 8.07 25.89 4.85
CA PHE A 205 7.33 24.66 5.09
C PHE A 205 6.78 24.59 6.52
N GLU A 206 5.65 23.93 6.67
CA GLU A 206 5.28 23.30 7.94
C GLU A 206 6.25 22.14 8.21
N VAL A 207 6.51 21.86 9.50
CA VAL A 207 7.42 20.79 9.91
C VAL A 207 6.75 19.99 11.01
N ARG A 208 6.81 18.67 10.88
CA ARG A 208 6.39 17.72 11.91
C ARG A 208 7.46 16.65 12.02
N PHE A 209 8.12 16.57 13.18
CA PHE A 209 9.15 15.57 13.39
C PHE A 209 8.57 14.20 13.71
N VAL A 210 9.33 13.16 13.37
CA VAL A 210 8.97 11.75 13.58
C VAL A 210 10.14 10.99 14.19
N ARG A 211 9.85 9.93 14.91
CA ARG A 211 10.79 8.93 15.47
C ARG A 211 10.18 7.53 15.40
N GLY A 212 10.98 6.50 15.66
CA GLY A 212 10.53 5.10 15.56
C GLY A 212 10.48 4.59 14.12
N ASN A 213 10.26 3.27 14.00
CA ASN A 213 10.30 2.45 12.78
C ASN A 213 11.21 2.98 11.64
N PRO A 214 12.55 2.79 11.74
CA PRO A 214 13.48 3.20 10.69
C PRO A 214 13.40 2.34 9.42
N GLN A 215 12.52 1.33 9.36
CA GLN A 215 12.31 0.50 8.18
C GLN A 215 11.05 0.88 7.39
N TYR A 216 10.25 1.82 7.91
CA TYR A 216 9.07 2.30 7.23
C TYR A 216 9.46 2.96 5.90
N GLY A 217 8.81 2.59 4.80
CA GLY A 217 9.11 3.12 3.48
C GLY A 217 10.18 2.34 2.69
N ILE A 218 10.85 1.35 3.31
CA ILE A 218 11.87 0.52 2.65
C ILE A 218 11.21 -0.76 2.14
N ASN A 219 11.14 -0.91 0.82
CA ASN A 219 10.59 -2.10 0.18
C ASN A 219 11.58 -3.28 0.22
N ASP A 220 11.06 -4.52 0.21
CA ASP A 220 11.81 -5.76 0.04
C ASP A 220 11.22 -6.57 -1.12
N PHE A 221 11.56 -6.16 -2.34
CA PHE A 221 11.00 -6.73 -3.56
C PHE A 221 11.66 -8.06 -3.94
N VAL A 222 10.82 -9.06 -4.22
CA VAL A 222 11.18 -10.38 -4.75
C VAL A 222 10.43 -10.60 -6.07
N ASP A 223 11.18 -10.86 -7.14
CA ASP A 223 10.61 -11.33 -8.41
C ASP A 223 10.26 -12.82 -8.27
N ASN A 224 8.98 -13.16 -8.43
CA ASN A 224 8.49 -14.52 -8.27
C ASN A 224 8.75 -15.40 -9.51
N GLY A 225 9.22 -14.81 -10.61
CA GLY A 225 9.51 -15.52 -11.86
C GLY A 225 8.28 -15.96 -12.65
N ASP A 226 7.08 -15.59 -12.21
CA ASP A 226 5.79 -15.85 -12.86
C ASP A 226 5.15 -14.57 -13.44
N GLY A 227 5.90 -13.47 -13.46
CA GLY A 227 5.42 -12.16 -13.88
C GLY A 227 4.78 -11.35 -12.74
N THR A 228 4.93 -11.77 -11.49
CA THR A 228 4.57 -10.99 -10.30
C THR A 228 5.80 -10.60 -9.49
N ILE A 229 5.68 -9.52 -8.71
CA ILE A 229 6.70 -9.07 -7.75
C ILE A 229 6.03 -8.98 -6.38
N THR A 230 6.58 -9.65 -5.38
CA THR A 230 6.15 -9.52 -3.99
C THR A 230 7.04 -8.52 -3.27
N ASP A 231 6.43 -7.61 -2.51
CA ASP A 231 7.14 -6.79 -1.53
C ASP A 231 6.90 -7.37 -0.14
N ASN A 232 7.91 -8.03 0.44
CA ASN A 232 7.77 -8.62 1.77
C ASN A 232 7.61 -7.57 2.88
N ALA A 233 8.07 -6.33 2.64
CA ALA A 233 7.98 -5.27 3.62
C ALA A 233 6.52 -4.82 3.82
N THR A 234 5.74 -4.77 2.74
CA THR A 234 4.33 -4.34 2.71
C THR A 234 3.36 -5.52 2.68
N THR A 235 3.85 -6.73 2.41
CA THR A 235 3.06 -7.95 2.17
C THR A 235 2.12 -7.87 0.97
N LEU A 236 2.44 -7.00 0.01
CA LEU A 236 1.69 -6.87 -1.24
C LEU A 236 2.39 -7.60 -2.38
N MET A 237 1.61 -8.12 -3.32
CA MET A 237 2.08 -8.71 -4.57
C MET A 237 1.51 -7.93 -5.74
N TRP A 238 2.38 -7.60 -6.67
CA TRP A 238 2.14 -6.67 -7.77
C TRP A 238 2.27 -7.38 -9.11
N ASP A 239 1.45 -6.98 -10.08
CA ASP A 239 1.76 -7.27 -11.48
C ASP A 239 3.04 -6.53 -11.88
N LYS A 240 4.01 -7.29 -12.41
CA LYS A 240 5.29 -6.77 -12.90
C LYS A 240 5.14 -5.90 -14.14
N ASP A 241 4.13 -6.12 -14.96
CA ASP A 241 3.97 -5.46 -16.26
C ASP A 241 3.00 -4.27 -16.18
N GLY A 242 1.80 -4.48 -15.61
CA GLY A 242 0.73 -3.50 -15.65
C GLY A 242 0.08 -3.39 -17.03
N SER A 243 -0.69 -2.32 -17.26
CA SER A 243 -1.31 -2.06 -18.56
C SER A 243 -0.28 -1.60 -19.60
N SER A 244 -0.55 -1.92 -20.88
CA SER A 244 0.27 -1.47 -22.01
C SER A 244 -0.08 -0.08 -22.51
N GLU A 245 -1.24 0.44 -22.11
CA GLU A 245 -1.76 1.76 -22.50
C GLU A 245 -2.51 2.40 -21.33
N GLY A 246 -2.69 3.71 -21.41
CA GLY A 246 -3.49 4.49 -20.46
C GLY A 246 -4.98 4.35 -20.75
N MET A 247 -5.80 4.44 -19.71
CA MET A 247 -7.25 4.34 -19.78
C MET A 247 -7.91 5.30 -18.78
N ASN A 248 -9.18 5.64 -18.98
CA ASN A 248 -9.89 6.48 -18.03
C ASN A 248 -10.13 5.68 -16.73
N TRP A 249 -10.63 6.33 -15.69
CA TRP A 249 -10.69 5.71 -14.37
C TRP A 249 -11.75 4.60 -14.27
N GLU A 250 -12.89 4.75 -14.95
CA GLU A 250 -13.91 3.69 -15.03
C GLU A 250 -13.36 2.43 -15.73
N ASP A 251 -12.68 2.63 -16.87
CA ASP A 251 -12.06 1.55 -17.63
C ASP A 251 -10.94 0.89 -16.83
N ALA A 252 -10.19 1.64 -16.01
CA ALA A 252 -9.17 1.09 -15.12
C ALA A 252 -9.75 0.10 -14.09
N LEU A 253 -10.87 0.46 -13.46
CA LEU A 253 -11.58 -0.43 -12.54
C LEU A 253 -12.08 -1.68 -13.28
N ALA A 254 -12.74 -1.50 -14.44
CA ALA A 254 -13.26 -2.60 -15.26
C ALA A 254 -12.14 -3.53 -15.80
N TRP A 255 -10.98 -2.97 -16.15
CA TRP A 255 -9.83 -3.72 -16.62
C TRP A 255 -9.33 -4.70 -15.57
N VAL A 256 -9.27 -4.28 -14.29
CA VAL A 256 -8.89 -5.18 -13.19
C VAL A 256 -9.91 -6.31 -13.01
N GLN A 257 -11.21 -6.02 -13.11
CA GLN A 257 -12.25 -7.06 -13.04
C GLN A 257 -12.11 -8.08 -14.18
N THR A 258 -11.72 -7.62 -15.38
CA THR A 258 -11.43 -8.50 -16.51
C THR A 258 -10.26 -9.43 -16.21
N ARG A 259 -9.18 -8.93 -15.58
CA ARG A 259 -8.04 -9.76 -15.17
C ARG A 259 -8.42 -10.84 -14.16
N ASN A 260 -9.33 -10.51 -13.23
CA ASN A 260 -9.84 -11.48 -12.27
C ASN A 260 -10.66 -12.58 -12.95
N ALA A 261 -11.54 -12.21 -13.88
CA ALA A 261 -12.33 -13.18 -14.64
C ALA A 261 -11.45 -14.12 -15.50
N GLU A 262 -10.31 -13.62 -15.98
CA GLU A 262 -9.33 -14.38 -16.77
C GLU A 262 -8.40 -15.27 -15.93
N GLN A 263 -8.47 -15.23 -14.60
CA GLN A 263 -7.49 -15.83 -13.70
C GLN A 263 -6.05 -15.39 -14.04
N TYR A 264 -5.88 -14.09 -14.32
CA TYR A 264 -4.64 -13.54 -14.83
C TYR A 264 -3.47 -13.84 -13.87
N LYS A 265 -2.40 -14.42 -14.43
CA LYS A 265 -1.22 -14.93 -13.70
C LYS A 265 -1.55 -15.93 -12.57
N GLY A 266 -2.69 -16.60 -12.67
CA GLY A 266 -3.14 -17.62 -11.70
C GLY A 266 -4.00 -17.08 -10.55
N TYR A 267 -4.35 -15.78 -10.57
CA TYR A 267 -5.03 -15.10 -9.47
C TYR A 267 -6.34 -14.45 -9.91
N THR A 268 -7.28 -14.29 -8.97
CA THR A 268 -8.65 -13.78 -9.20
C THR A 268 -9.04 -12.66 -8.25
N ASP A 269 -8.09 -12.14 -7.49
CA ASP A 269 -8.25 -11.19 -6.40
C ASP A 269 -7.35 -9.96 -6.59
N TRP A 270 -7.03 -9.64 -7.85
CA TRP A 270 -6.40 -8.38 -8.21
C TRP A 270 -7.34 -7.22 -7.90
N ARG A 271 -6.77 -6.11 -7.44
CA ARG A 271 -7.45 -4.84 -7.24
C ARG A 271 -6.62 -3.69 -7.78
N LEU A 272 -7.27 -2.58 -8.12
CA LEU A 272 -6.59 -1.32 -8.36
C LEU A 272 -6.06 -0.82 -7.00
N PRO A 273 -4.76 -0.51 -6.86
CA PRO A 273 -4.18 -0.10 -5.58
C PRO A 273 -4.77 1.22 -5.12
N ASN A 274 -4.90 1.41 -3.81
CA ASN A 274 -5.19 2.74 -3.27
C ASN A 274 -3.97 3.66 -3.39
N ALA A 275 -4.17 4.94 -3.07
CA ALA A 275 -3.14 5.95 -3.25
C ALA A 275 -1.85 5.70 -2.46
N LYS A 276 -1.94 5.13 -1.26
CA LYS A 276 -0.78 4.85 -0.39
C LYS A 276 -0.04 3.59 -0.82
N GLU A 277 -0.77 2.59 -1.29
CA GLU A 277 -0.18 1.37 -1.85
C GLU A 277 0.61 1.66 -3.12
N LEU A 278 0.03 2.39 -4.08
CA LEU A 278 0.74 2.70 -5.31
C LEU A 278 1.96 3.59 -5.07
N GLN A 279 1.86 4.54 -4.13
CA GLN A 279 2.97 5.40 -3.70
C GLN A 279 4.12 4.58 -3.09
N SER A 280 3.82 3.44 -2.45
CA SER A 280 4.85 2.59 -1.84
C SER A 280 5.86 2.03 -2.85
N LEU A 281 5.49 1.93 -4.13
CA LEU A 281 6.38 1.47 -5.21
C LEU A 281 7.40 2.52 -5.65
N LEU A 282 7.21 3.80 -5.30
CA LEU A 282 8.12 4.85 -5.73
C LEU A 282 9.51 4.65 -5.15
N ASP A 283 10.50 4.76 -6.03
CA ASP A 283 11.90 4.89 -5.70
C ASP A 283 12.31 6.35 -5.93
N TYR A 284 12.36 7.10 -4.83
CA TYR A 284 12.65 8.54 -4.84
C TYR A 284 14.12 8.88 -5.14
N ASP A 285 15.00 7.88 -5.22
CA ASP A 285 16.38 8.06 -5.71
C ASP A 285 16.47 7.95 -7.25
N ARG A 286 15.35 7.75 -7.93
CA ARG A 286 15.27 7.58 -9.40
C ARG A 286 14.37 8.62 -10.03
N SER A 287 14.75 9.06 -11.23
CA SER A 287 13.95 9.95 -12.05
C SER A 287 14.40 9.89 -13.51
N PRO A 288 13.60 10.44 -14.45
CA PRO A 288 14.03 10.58 -15.83
C PRO A 288 15.31 11.42 -15.97
N SER A 289 15.44 12.49 -15.18
CA SER A 289 16.59 13.40 -15.26
C SER A 289 17.87 12.90 -14.57
N GLU A 290 17.75 12.05 -13.53
CA GLU A 290 18.91 11.52 -12.79
C GLU A 290 19.36 10.16 -13.34
N THR A 291 18.42 9.22 -13.49
CA THR A 291 18.75 7.81 -13.79
C THR A 291 18.29 7.37 -15.17
N ASN A 292 17.70 8.28 -15.96
CA ASN A 292 17.09 7.96 -17.26
C ASN A 292 16.11 6.77 -17.16
N SER A 293 15.29 6.79 -16.10
CA SER A 293 14.30 5.74 -15.82
C SER A 293 13.08 6.31 -15.11
N ALA A 294 11.98 5.55 -15.10
CA ALA A 294 10.89 5.79 -14.18
C ALA A 294 11.35 5.79 -12.71
N ALA A 295 10.63 6.50 -11.84
CA ALA A 295 10.84 6.58 -10.40
C ALA A 295 10.35 5.31 -9.66
N ILE A 296 10.84 4.14 -10.07
CA ILE A 296 10.48 2.81 -9.53
C ILE A 296 11.64 1.84 -9.69
N SER A 297 11.66 0.80 -8.86
CA SER A 297 12.62 -0.30 -8.97
C SER A 297 12.66 -0.88 -10.39
N PRO A 298 13.86 -1.17 -10.95
CA PRO A 298 14.03 -1.74 -12.29
C PRO A 298 13.49 -3.18 -12.43
N LEU A 299 13.03 -3.80 -11.33
CA LEU A 299 12.30 -5.06 -11.40
C LEU A 299 10.97 -4.88 -12.15
N PHE A 300 10.30 -3.74 -11.99
CA PHE A 300 9.03 -3.47 -12.66
C PHE A 300 9.24 -3.07 -14.12
N GLN A 301 8.39 -3.58 -15.01
CA GLN A 301 8.37 -3.13 -16.40
C GLN A 301 7.49 -1.89 -16.49
N VAL A 302 8.04 -0.82 -17.05
CA VAL A 302 7.32 0.45 -17.25
C VAL A 302 7.50 0.86 -18.71
N PRO A 303 6.41 1.02 -19.48
CA PRO A 303 6.52 1.50 -20.85
C PRO A 303 6.96 2.96 -20.87
N THR A 304 7.57 3.38 -21.98
CA THR A 304 7.81 4.79 -22.26
C THR A 304 6.61 5.40 -22.97
N ILE A 305 6.36 6.68 -22.74
CA ILE A 305 5.39 7.49 -23.48
C ILE A 305 6.11 8.61 -24.22
N THR A 306 5.44 9.21 -25.21
CA THR A 306 5.79 10.53 -25.72
C THR A 306 4.99 11.55 -24.94
N ASP A 307 5.69 12.48 -24.28
CA ASP A 307 5.04 13.54 -23.51
C ASP A 307 4.50 14.67 -24.41
N GLU A 308 3.90 15.66 -23.76
CA GLU A 308 3.26 16.79 -24.40
C GLU A 308 4.26 17.71 -25.16
N GLY A 309 5.55 17.57 -24.87
CA GLY A 309 6.65 18.24 -25.56
C GLY A 309 7.21 17.45 -26.75
N GLY A 310 6.79 16.20 -26.93
CA GLY A 310 7.32 15.30 -27.94
C GLY A 310 8.53 14.49 -27.48
N GLU A 311 8.89 14.56 -26.20
CA GLU A 311 10.05 13.89 -25.63
C GLU A 311 9.68 12.53 -25.02
N THR A 312 10.68 11.68 -24.79
CA THR A 312 10.47 10.38 -24.13
C THR A 312 10.30 10.58 -22.63
N ASN A 313 9.20 10.09 -22.07
CA ASN A 313 8.90 10.16 -20.65
C ASN A 313 8.27 8.84 -20.15
N TYR A 314 7.83 8.82 -18.90
CA TYR A 314 7.16 7.66 -18.29
C TYR A 314 5.73 8.01 -17.84
N PRO A 315 4.82 7.03 -17.88
CA PRO A 315 3.42 7.26 -17.59
C PRO A 315 3.15 7.50 -16.10
N PHE A 316 1.94 7.98 -15.83
CA PHE A 316 1.36 8.01 -14.50
C PHE A 316 0.39 6.84 -14.36
N TYR A 317 0.13 6.43 -13.13
CA TYR A 317 -0.72 5.27 -12.86
C TYR A 317 -1.89 5.65 -11.94
N TRP A 318 -3.07 5.15 -12.30
CA TRP A 318 -4.29 5.32 -11.53
C TRP A 318 -4.24 4.57 -10.21
N THR A 319 -4.92 5.16 -9.23
CA THR A 319 -5.27 4.52 -7.97
C THR A 319 -6.79 4.35 -7.92
N SER A 320 -7.28 3.55 -6.98
CA SER A 320 -8.71 3.39 -6.68
C SER A 320 -9.27 4.51 -5.81
N THR A 321 -8.45 5.47 -5.37
CA THR A 321 -8.80 6.55 -4.45
C THR A 321 -9.28 7.80 -5.20
N THR A 322 -10.46 8.31 -4.84
CA THR A 322 -10.97 9.61 -5.29
C THR A 322 -10.27 10.76 -4.55
N HIS A 323 -10.04 11.89 -5.23
CA HIS A 323 -9.49 13.10 -4.61
C HIS A 323 -10.55 14.21 -4.57
N GLU A 324 -11.01 14.54 -3.37
CA GLU A 324 -12.05 15.55 -3.14
C GLU A 324 -11.48 16.99 -3.20
N ASP A 325 -11.13 17.41 -4.41
CA ASP A 325 -10.48 18.68 -4.68
C ASP A 325 -11.37 19.63 -5.50
N GLY A 326 -12.18 20.40 -4.78
CA GLY A 326 -13.05 21.44 -5.32
C GLY A 326 -14.54 21.16 -5.06
N PRO A 327 -15.44 21.75 -5.86
CA PRO A 327 -16.89 21.61 -5.67
C PRO A 327 -17.47 20.30 -6.21
N THR A 328 -16.66 19.45 -6.86
CA THR A 328 -17.08 18.21 -7.51
C THR A 328 -16.11 17.08 -7.18
N ASP A 329 -16.61 15.84 -7.23
CA ASP A 329 -15.89 14.62 -6.86
C ASP A 329 -15.28 13.96 -8.11
N GLU A 330 -14.99 14.77 -9.13
CA GLU A 330 -14.70 14.33 -10.50
C GLU A 330 -13.28 13.78 -10.70
N LYS A 331 -12.41 13.90 -9.69
CA LYS A 331 -10.99 13.58 -9.80
C LYS A 331 -10.63 12.31 -9.05
N ALA A 332 -9.74 11.51 -9.63
CA ALA A 332 -9.11 10.38 -8.97
C ALA A 332 -7.61 10.64 -8.78
N VAL A 333 -6.99 10.00 -7.80
CA VAL A 333 -5.57 10.13 -7.52
C VAL A 333 -4.76 9.30 -8.52
N TYR A 334 -3.66 9.88 -9.00
CA TYR A 334 -2.61 9.17 -9.73
C TYR A 334 -1.24 9.41 -9.11
N ILE A 335 -0.33 8.47 -9.37
CA ILE A 335 1.08 8.55 -8.96
C ILE A 335 1.97 8.74 -10.20
N CYS A 336 2.88 9.72 -10.14
CA CYS A 336 3.79 10.07 -11.23
C CYS A 336 5.06 9.22 -11.19
N PHE A 337 5.22 8.27 -12.11
CA PHE A 337 6.50 7.57 -12.27
C PHE A 337 7.44 8.25 -13.28
N GLY A 338 6.90 9.10 -14.16
CA GLY A 338 7.65 10.07 -14.98
C GLY A 338 7.54 11.51 -14.44
N GLU A 339 8.09 12.46 -15.16
CA GLU A 339 8.09 13.88 -14.75
C GLU A 339 6.66 14.44 -14.66
N ALA A 340 6.38 15.20 -13.61
CA ALA A 340 5.08 15.79 -13.36
C ALA A 340 5.01 17.18 -14.01
N LEU A 341 4.74 17.18 -15.32
CA LEU A 341 4.83 18.34 -16.19
C LEU A 341 3.67 19.34 -16.01
N GLY A 342 3.95 20.59 -16.37
CA GLY A 342 2.98 21.68 -16.41
C GLY A 342 3.35 22.74 -17.44
N PHE A 343 2.33 23.32 -18.06
CA PHE A 343 2.40 24.47 -18.95
C PHE A 343 2.42 25.75 -18.11
N MET A 344 3.60 26.12 -17.64
CA MET A 344 3.81 27.34 -16.86
C MET A 344 3.75 28.58 -17.76
N GLU A 345 2.94 29.55 -17.36
CA GLU A 345 2.85 30.84 -18.06
C GLU A 345 4.04 31.75 -17.69
N ALA A 346 4.77 32.26 -18.69
CA ALA A 346 6.02 32.99 -18.50
C ALA A 346 6.13 34.26 -19.39
N PRO A 347 6.07 35.49 -18.82
CA PRO A 347 5.73 35.80 -17.43
C PRO A 347 4.23 35.57 -17.13
N PRO A 348 3.82 35.54 -15.85
CA PRO A 348 2.41 35.39 -15.48
C PRO A 348 1.51 36.46 -16.14
N GLY A 349 0.39 36.02 -16.70
CA GLY A 349 -0.58 36.85 -17.44
C GLY A 349 -0.19 37.19 -18.88
N SER A 350 0.86 36.58 -19.45
CA SER A 350 1.34 36.88 -20.81
C SER A 350 0.65 36.11 -21.94
N GLY A 351 -0.05 35.03 -21.64
CA GLY A 351 -0.57 34.04 -22.58
C GLY A 351 0.50 33.11 -23.18
N ASN A 352 1.77 33.23 -22.77
CA ASN A 352 2.86 32.39 -23.29
C ASN A 352 3.17 31.26 -22.32
N TYR A 353 2.94 30.02 -22.76
CA TYR A 353 3.13 28.82 -21.95
C TYR A 353 4.43 28.11 -22.28
N ARG A 354 5.07 27.55 -21.27
CA ARG A 354 6.26 26.70 -21.37
C ARG A 354 6.01 25.40 -20.63
N LEU A 355 6.21 24.29 -21.31
CA LEU A 355 6.17 22.98 -20.68
C LEU A 355 7.46 22.78 -19.86
N MET A 356 7.31 22.38 -18.61
CA MET A 356 8.42 22.05 -17.71
C MET A 356 7.96 21.10 -16.61
N ASP A 357 8.90 20.41 -15.97
CA ASP A 357 8.62 19.67 -14.75
C ASP A 357 8.32 20.64 -13.60
N VAL A 358 7.10 20.55 -13.04
CA VAL A 358 6.61 21.45 -11.99
C VAL A 358 6.43 20.76 -10.64
N HIS A 359 6.41 19.41 -10.59
CA HIS A 359 6.27 18.66 -9.33
C HIS A 359 7.21 17.46 -9.18
N GLY A 360 7.97 17.05 -10.19
CA GLY A 360 8.92 15.94 -10.11
C GLY A 360 8.33 14.54 -10.31
N ALA A 361 9.14 13.63 -10.85
CA ALA A 361 8.84 12.19 -10.87
C ALA A 361 8.85 11.63 -9.44
N GLY A 362 7.70 11.14 -8.98
CA GLY A 362 7.42 10.80 -7.59
C GLY A 362 6.30 11.63 -6.95
N ALA A 363 5.74 12.61 -7.68
CA ALA A 363 4.57 13.35 -7.23
C ALA A 363 3.31 12.46 -7.16
N GLN A 364 2.37 12.87 -6.30
CA GLN A 364 1.01 12.36 -6.27
C GLN A 364 0.08 13.52 -6.57
N ARG A 365 -0.77 13.33 -7.58
CA ARG A 365 -1.68 14.36 -8.09
C ARG A 365 -3.04 13.70 -8.38
N SER A 366 -3.87 14.38 -9.16
CA SER A 366 -5.19 13.89 -9.50
C SER A 366 -5.65 14.48 -10.81
N ASP A 367 -6.33 13.69 -11.62
CA ASP A 367 -6.89 14.06 -12.92
C ASP A 367 -8.41 13.81 -12.89
N PRO A 368 -9.19 14.46 -13.78
CA PRO A 368 -10.56 14.06 -14.05
C PRO A 368 -10.64 12.57 -14.38
N LYS A 369 -11.65 11.88 -13.84
CA LYS A 369 -11.87 10.44 -14.03
C LYS A 369 -12.24 10.06 -15.47
N ASP A 370 -12.83 11.01 -16.20
CA ASP A 370 -13.25 10.86 -17.60
C ASP A 370 -13.17 12.21 -18.35
N GLY A 371 -13.26 12.17 -19.67
CA GLY A 371 -13.25 13.35 -20.54
C GLY A 371 -12.19 13.29 -21.63
N ASN A 372 -11.82 14.46 -22.16
CA ASN A 372 -10.86 14.58 -23.25
C ASN A 372 -9.67 15.47 -22.85
N PRO A 373 -8.43 14.95 -22.84
CA PRO A 373 -7.23 15.74 -22.54
C PRO A 373 -7.05 16.98 -23.43
N ALA A 374 -7.55 16.93 -24.67
CA ALA A 374 -7.49 18.05 -25.60
C ALA A 374 -8.29 19.28 -25.14
N ASP A 375 -9.17 19.14 -24.14
CA ASP A 375 -9.90 20.25 -23.52
C ASP A 375 -8.98 21.07 -22.57
N TYR A 376 -7.77 20.58 -22.28
CA TYR A 376 -6.77 21.20 -21.41
C TYR A 376 -5.45 21.48 -22.17
N PRO A 377 -5.46 22.23 -23.29
CA PRO A 377 -4.28 22.42 -24.13
C PRO A 377 -3.13 23.18 -23.45
N ASN A 378 -3.40 23.87 -22.34
CA ASN A 378 -2.41 24.56 -21.52
C ASN A 378 -2.43 24.04 -20.06
N GLY A 379 -2.90 22.80 -19.85
CA GLY A 379 -3.07 22.20 -18.54
C GLY A 379 -4.11 22.91 -17.66
N PHE A 380 -4.05 22.65 -16.35
CA PHE A 380 -5.02 23.15 -15.39
C PHE A 380 -4.36 23.66 -14.10
N GLY A 381 -4.96 24.71 -13.52
CA GLY A 381 -4.51 25.29 -12.26
C GLY A 381 -3.29 26.23 -12.40
N PRO A 382 -2.78 26.75 -11.27
CA PRO A 382 -1.78 27.83 -11.27
C PRO A 382 -0.44 27.49 -11.94
N GLN A 383 -0.11 26.21 -12.03
CA GLN A 383 1.13 25.72 -12.63
C GLN A 383 0.91 25.10 -14.03
N GLY A 384 -0.33 25.17 -14.53
CA GLY A 384 -0.72 24.59 -15.81
C GLY A 384 -0.51 23.09 -15.85
N ASP A 385 -0.83 22.38 -14.77
CA ASP A 385 -0.56 20.95 -14.63
C ASP A 385 -1.15 20.19 -15.82
N VAL A 386 -0.35 19.33 -16.43
CA VAL A 386 -0.79 18.51 -17.56
C VAL A 386 -1.93 17.60 -17.10
N ILE A 387 -3.01 17.55 -17.88
CA ILE A 387 -4.17 16.70 -17.66
C ILE A 387 -4.16 15.59 -18.71
N ARG A 388 -3.99 14.34 -18.29
CA ARG A 388 -3.87 13.19 -19.20
C ARG A 388 -5.13 12.34 -19.26
N ILE A 389 -5.90 12.22 -18.17
CA ILE A 389 -7.12 11.41 -18.01
C ILE A 389 -6.90 9.90 -18.26
N PHE A 390 -6.18 9.53 -19.30
CA PHE A 390 -5.77 8.18 -19.64
C PHE A 390 -4.46 7.83 -18.92
N ASN A 391 -4.58 7.40 -17.66
CA ASN A 391 -3.44 6.92 -16.88
C ASN A 391 -3.37 5.39 -16.89
N PHE A 392 -2.18 4.85 -16.61
CA PHE A 392 -1.91 3.41 -16.68
C PHE A 392 -2.40 2.69 -15.42
N VAL A 393 -2.45 1.36 -15.47
CA VAL A 393 -2.93 0.53 -14.36
C VAL A 393 -1.86 -0.47 -13.96
N ARG A 394 -1.64 -0.65 -12.66
CA ARG A 394 -0.81 -1.72 -12.11
C ARG A 394 -1.56 -2.37 -10.96
N PRO A 395 -2.19 -3.53 -11.19
CA PRO A 395 -2.97 -4.18 -10.14
C PRO A 395 -2.08 -4.73 -9.04
N VAL A 396 -2.66 -4.79 -7.85
CA VAL A 396 -2.06 -5.34 -6.63
C VAL A 396 -3.00 -6.37 -6.04
N ARG A 397 -2.47 -7.27 -5.23
CA ARG A 397 -3.21 -8.15 -4.32
C ARG A 397 -2.38 -8.34 -3.05
N ASP A 398 -3.00 -8.91 -2.03
CA ASP A 398 -2.24 -9.31 -0.84
C ASP A 398 -1.41 -10.55 -1.15
N ALA A 399 -0.15 -10.53 -0.74
CA ALA A 399 0.70 -11.71 -0.80
C ALA A 399 0.23 -12.70 0.28
N GLU A 400 0.06 -13.97 -0.09
CA GLU A 400 -0.12 -14.99 0.93
C GLU A 400 1.11 -14.98 1.83
N ALA A 401 0.90 -14.89 3.16
CA ALA A 401 1.99 -14.87 4.11
C ALA A 401 2.87 -16.10 3.90
N THR A 402 4.03 -15.88 3.27
CA THR A 402 5.10 -16.86 3.21
C THR A 402 5.57 -17.03 4.65
N THR A 403 5.08 -18.07 5.32
CA THR A 403 5.68 -18.55 6.57
C THR A 403 7.00 -19.23 6.23
N GLY A 404 7.96 -18.44 5.76
CA GLY A 404 9.33 -18.84 5.53
C GLY A 404 10.01 -19.05 6.88
N ILE A 405 10.01 -20.29 7.37
CA ILE A 405 11.17 -20.76 8.10
C ILE A 405 12.20 -21.06 7.02
N ASP A 406 13.25 -20.23 6.95
CA ASP A 406 14.44 -20.58 6.19
C ASP A 406 15.06 -21.84 6.83
N VAL A 407 14.83 -22.99 6.20
CA VAL A 407 15.71 -24.16 6.35
C VAL A 407 16.30 -24.47 4.98
N GLY A 408 16.95 -23.47 4.39
CA GLY A 408 17.81 -23.63 3.24
C GLY A 408 17.07 -23.99 1.95
N GLN A 409 17.66 -23.54 0.85
CA GLN A 409 17.46 -24.22 -0.42
C GLN A 409 17.82 -25.70 -0.26
N SER A 410 16.81 -26.55 -0.16
CA SER A 410 16.91 -27.89 -0.69
C SER A 410 15.59 -28.19 -1.38
N ALA A 411 15.71 -28.44 -2.67
CA ALA A 411 14.77 -29.13 -3.55
C ALA A 411 13.46 -29.58 -2.92
N ASN A 412 12.35 -29.17 -3.55
CA ASN A 412 11.09 -29.91 -3.62
C ASN A 412 11.27 -31.37 -3.15
N PRO A 413 10.94 -31.74 -1.90
CA PRO A 413 11.25 -33.07 -1.42
C PRO A 413 10.34 -34.03 -2.18
N GLU A 414 10.93 -34.73 -3.14
CA GLU A 414 10.31 -35.63 -4.09
C GLU A 414 9.17 -36.42 -3.45
N GLY A 415 7.93 -36.12 -3.83
CA GLY A 415 6.81 -37.04 -3.66
C GLY A 415 5.91 -36.91 -2.45
N PHE A 416 5.72 -35.70 -1.94
CA PHE A 416 4.68 -35.37 -0.95
C PHE A 416 3.97 -34.07 -1.35
N ARG A 417 2.64 -34.12 -1.55
CA ARG A 417 1.80 -32.94 -1.82
C ARG A 417 0.59 -32.92 -0.90
N VAL A 418 0.21 -31.72 -0.45
CA VAL A 418 -1.00 -31.46 0.34
C VAL A 418 -1.90 -30.52 -0.45
N GLN A 419 -3.16 -30.89 -0.66
CA GLN A 419 -4.15 -30.06 -1.36
C GLN A 419 -5.02 -29.30 -0.35
N ALA A 420 -5.82 -28.35 -0.86
CA ALA A 420 -6.71 -27.50 -0.07
C ALA A 420 -7.63 -28.32 0.86
N ILE A 421 -7.74 -27.87 2.12
CA ILE A 421 -8.67 -28.44 3.10
C ILE A 421 -10.11 -28.15 2.67
N TYR A 422 -10.98 -29.18 2.73
CA TYR A 422 -12.39 -29.02 2.41
C TYR A 422 -13.32 -29.83 3.32
N PRO A 423 -14.55 -29.34 3.59
CA PRO A 423 -15.02 -27.98 3.33
C PRO A 423 -14.27 -26.94 4.18
N ASN A 424 -14.09 -25.73 3.64
CA ASN A 424 -13.57 -24.59 4.37
C ASN A 424 -14.46 -23.38 4.05
N PRO A 425 -15.30 -22.90 4.99
CA PRO A 425 -15.37 -23.29 6.41
C PRO A 425 -15.90 -24.72 6.66
N ALA A 426 -15.39 -25.37 7.71
CA ALA A 426 -15.77 -26.70 8.18
C ALA A 426 -16.83 -26.63 9.29
N SER A 427 -17.88 -27.44 9.24
CA SER A 427 -18.94 -27.44 10.27
C SER A 427 -18.78 -28.55 11.30
N SER A 428 -18.69 -29.80 10.84
CA SER A 428 -18.51 -31.00 11.70
C SER A 428 -17.30 -31.83 11.29
N MET A 429 -16.74 -31.57 10.11
CA MET A 429 -15.62 -32.31 9.58
C MET A 429 -14.90 -31.46 8.56
N ALA A 430 -13.58 -31.59 8.50
CA ALA A 430 -12.87 -31.26 7.28
C ALA A 430 -11.85 -32.31 6.89
N ILE A 431 -11.39 -32.19 5.65
CA ILE A 431 -10.66 -33.22 4.92
C ILE A 431 -9.40 -32.57 4.37
N VAL A 432 -8.26 -33.18 4.66
CA VAL A 432 -6.94 -32.81 4.14
C VAL A 432 -6.54 -33.85 3.09
N PRO A 433 -6.59 -33.53 1.79
CA PRO A 433 -6.16 -34.44 0.75
C PRO A 433 -4.64 -34.40 0.64
N ILE A 434 -4.03 -35.58 0.58
CA ILE A 434 -2.59 -35.72 0.38
C ILE A 434 -2.29 -36.70 -0.74
N GLU A 435 -1.18 -36.48 -1.43
CA GLU A 435 -0.65 -37.37 -2.45
C GLU A 435 0.77 -37.76 -2.10
N LEU A 436 1.02 -39.08 -2.09
CA LEU A 436 2.31 -39.68 -1.74
C LEU A 436 2.87 -40.43 -2.94
N GLU A 437 4.08 -40.12 -3.39
CA GLU A 437 4.75 -40.89 -4.45
C GLU A 437 5.44 -42.16 -3.92
N THR A 438 5.68 -42.24 -2.62
CA THR A 438 6.24 -43.41 -1.93
C THR A 438 5.54 -43.64 -0.59
N ASN A 439 5.73 -44.82 0.01
CA ASN A 439 5.21 -45.09 1.35
C ASN A 439 5.91 -44.19 2.37
N ARG A 440 5.15 -43.42 3.15
CA ARG A 440 5.70 -42.40 4.07
C ARG A 440 4.94 -42.35 5.39
N VAL A 441 5.66 -41.94 6.44
CA VAL A 441 5.08 -41.52 7.72
C VAL A 441 4.54 -40.10 7.56
N VAL A 442 3.28 -39.87 7.92
CA VAL A 442 2.65 -38.55 7.89
C VAL A 442 2.16 -38.19 9.29
N THR A 443 2.54 -37.01 9.78
CA THR A 443 2.04 -36.44 11.03
C THR A 443 1.17 -35.23 10.72
N ILE A 444 -0.04 -35.17 11.26
CA ILE A 444 -0.89 -34.00 11.20
C ILE A 444 -0.97 -33.39 12.59
N THR A 445 -0.75 -32.10 12.68
CA THR A 445 -0.88 -31.33 13.93
C THR A 445 -1.85 -30.18 13.70
N LEU A 446 -2.83 -30.03 14.59
CA LEU A 446 -3.81 -28.94 14.56
C LEU A 446 -3.43 -27.88 15.59
N TYR A 447 -3.46 -26.62 15.19
CA TYR A 447 -3.17 -25.47 16.04
C TYR A 447 -4.34 -24.49 16.08
N SER A 448 -4.55 -23.84 17.23
CA SER A 448 -5.44 -22.69 17.37
C SER A 448 -4.86 -21.44 16.69
N ILE A 449 -5.64 -20.37 16.59
CA ILE A 449 -5.17 -19.09 16.04
C ILE A 449 -4.02 -18.46 16.85
N THR A 450 -3.91 -18.81 18.14
CA THR A 450 -2.84 -18.35 19.03
C THR A 450 -1.59 -19.24 18.97
N GLY A 451 -1.61 -20.31 18.17
CA GLY A 451 -0.51 -21.26 18.01
C GLY A 451 -0.47 -22.39 19.04
N GLU A 452 -1.52 -22.54 19.86
CA GLU A 452 -1.63 -23.68 20.78
C GLU A 452 -1.86 -24.98 20.00
N GLN A 453 -1.04 -26.01 20.26
CA GLN A 453 -1.23 -27.33 19.68
C GLN A 453 -2.46 -28.00 20.30
N MET A 454 -3.52 -28.13 19.52
CA MET A 454 -4.80 -28.68 19.96
C MET A 454 -4.84 -30.21 19.84
N ALA A 455 -4.23 -30.75 18.78
CA ALA A 455 -4.23 -32.19 18.49
C ALA A 455 -3.05 -32.58 17.60
N GLU A 456 -2.59 -33.83 17.71
CA GLU A 456 -1.60 -34.40 16.80
C GLU A 456 -1.90 -35.89 16.53
N VAL A 457 -1.70 -36.32 15.28
CA VAL A 457 -1.72 -37.73 14.91
C VAL A 457 -0.63 -38.06 13.92
N THR A 458 0.07 -39.16 14.14
CA THR A 458 1.04 -39.74 13.20
C THR A 458 0.50 -41.05 12.62
N ASP A 459 0.35 -41.14 11.30
CA ASP A 459 0.16 -42.41 10.57
C ASP A 459 1.49 -42.84 9.95
N ALA A 460 2.10 -43.88 10.52
CA ALA A 460 3.38 -44.40 10.09
C ALA A 460 3.30 -45.32 8.84
N GLY A 461 2.12 -45.52 8.25
CA GLY A 461 1.86 -46.56 7.26
C GLY A 461 1.06 -46.14 6.04
N LEU A 462 1.09 -44.87 5.64
CA LEU A 462 0.43 -44.44 4.40
C LEU A 462 1.23 -44.91 3.17
N THR A 463 0.56 -45.67 2.30
CA THR A 463 1.17 -46.20 1.07
C THR A 463 1.24 -45.14 -0.03
N GLN A 464 2.04 -45.35 -1.07
CA GLN A 464 1.96 -44.55 -2.30
C GLN A 464 0.51 -44.40 -2.81
N GLY A 465 0.16 -43.20 -3.29
CA GLY A 465 -1.15 -42.81 -3.83
C GLY A 465 -1.82 -41.66 -3.06
N SER A 466 -3.05 -41.34 -3.46
CA SER A 466 -3.85 -40.28 -2.82
C SER A 466 -4.60 -40.78 -1.58
N HIS A 467 -4.57 -39.99 -0.51
CA HIS A 467 -5.29 -40.24 0.76
C HIS A 467 -6.12 -39.02 1.14
N LEU A 468 -7.22 -39.27 1.83
CA LEU A 468 -8.08 -38.25 2.40
C LEU A 468 -8.05 -38.38 3.92
N LEU A 469 -7.38 -37.45 4.58
CA LEU A 469 -7.27 -37.43 6.04
C LEU A 469 -8.43 -36.61 6.58
N ARG A 470 -9.30 -37.25 7.36
CA ARG A 470 -10.51 -36.61 7.90
C ARG A 470 -10.27 -36.21 9.35
N PHE A 471 -10.71 -35.01 9.72
CA PHE A 471 -10.69 -34.53 11.09
C PHE A 471 -12.09 -34.09 11.50
N ASP A 472 -12.49 -34.51 12.71
CA ASP A 472 -13.76 -34.13 13.32
C ASP A 472 -13.59 -32.75 13.97
N THR A 473 -14.38 -31.77 13.52
CA THR A 473 -14.35 -30.40 14.05
C THR A 473 -15.37 -30.16 15.14
N SER A 474 -16.15 -31.17 15.53
CA SER A 474 -17.31 -30.96 16.40
C SER A 474 -17.00 -30.53 17.83
N GLY A 475 -15.78 -30.82 18.29
CA GLY A 475 -15.31 -30.38 19.61
C GLY A 475 -14.62 -29.02 19.65
N TYR A 476 -14.55 -28.29 18.53
CA TYR A 476 -13.77 -27.05 18.42
C TYR A 476 -14.68 -25.82 18.35
N GLU A 477 -14.27 -24.72 19.00
CA GLU A 477 -14.98 -23.44 18.93
C GLU A 477 -14.93 -22.86 17.52
N ALA A 478 -15.92 -22.04 17.16
CA ALA A 478 -15.92 -21.33 15.89
C ALA A 478 -14.69 -20.40 15.80
N GLY A 479 -13.96 -20.46 14.69
CA GLY A 479 -12.74 -19.66 14.56
C GLY A 479 -11.79 -20.18 13.49
N THR A 480 -10.61 -19.56 13.44
CA THR A 480 -9.55 -19.92 12.49
C THR A 480 -8.57 -20.89 13.15
N TYR A 481 -8.20 -21.94 12.41
CA TYR A 481 -7.27 -22.99 12.84
C TYR A 481 -6.22 -23.24 11.76
N PHE A 482 -5.08 -23.79 12.17
CA PHE A 482 -3.99 -24.18 11.27
C PHE A 482 -3.74 -25.68 11.33
N CYS A 483 -3.70 -26.33 10.19
CA CYS A 483 -3.37 -27.74 10.03
C CYS A 483 -1.97 -27.87 9.43
N ALA A 484 -1.03 -28.41 10.20
CA ALA A 484 0.32 -28.72 9.74
C ALA A 484 0.43 -30.20 9.39
N VAL A 485 0.82 -30.52 8.16
CA VAL A 485 1.09 -31.89 7.71
C VAL A 485 2.59 -32.06 7.49
N ARG A 486 3.19 -32.98 8.23
CA ARG A 486 4.62 -33.27 8.23
C ARG A 486 4.90 -34.66 7.66
N SER A 487 5.89 -34.77 6.78
CA SER A 487 6.42 -36.06 6.35
C SER A 487 7.90 -35.98 6.03
N SER A 488 8.71 -36.84 6.66
CA SER A 488 10.14 -37.03 6.34
C SER A 488 10.95 -35.72 6.23
N GLY A 489 10.71 -34.76 7.12
CA GLY A 489 11.38 -33.45 7.15
C GLY A 489 10.68 -32.33 6.38
N ALA A 490 9.71 -32.64 5.51
CA ALA A 490 8.85 -31.64 4.87
C ALA A 490 7.66 -31.29 5.76
N MET A 491 7.25 -30.03 5.79
CA MET A 491 6.05 -29.55 6.49
C MET A 491 5.25 -28.63 5.56
N HIS A 492 3.94 -28.85 5.49
CA HIS A 492 3.00 -27.95 4.83
C HIS A 492 1.97 -27.49 5.86
N VAL A 493 1.65 -26.20 5.91
CA VAL A 493 0.66 -25.64 6.83
C VAL A 493 -0.46 -25.02 6.03
N GLN A 494 -1.71 -25.30 6.40
CA GLN A 494 -2.89 -24.69 5.79
C GLN A 494 -3.81 -24.12 6.85
N GLN A 495 -4.38 -22.95 6.55
CA GLN A 495 -5.42 -22.33 7.36
C GLN A 495 -6.80 -22.87 6.95
N PHE A 496 -7.69 -23.09 7.93
CA PHE A 496 -9.11 -23.33 7.68
C PHE A 496 -9.98 -22.76 8.81
N ARG A 497 -11.26 -22.51 8.53
CA ARG A 497 -12.23 -21.99 9.51
C ARG A 497 -13.14 -23.10 10.01
N VAL A 498 -13.48 -23.10 11.29
CA VAL A 498 -14.55 -23.91 11.90
C VAL A 498 -15.76 -23.02 12.13
N LEU A 499 -16.94 -23.46 11.70
CA LEU A 499 -18.21 -22.78 11.92
C LEU A 499 -18.76 -23.08 13.32
N PRO A 500 -19.61 -22.18 13.87
CA PRO A 500 -20.36 -22.48 15.09
C PRO A 500 -21.17 -23.77 14.93
N GLN A 501 -21.11 -24.63 15.95
CA GLN A 501 -21.87 -25.87 16.07
C GLN A 501 -23.37 -25.59 16.28
#